data_AF-L7UWI2-F1
#
_entry.id   AF-L7UWI2-F1
#
_cell.length_a   1.000
_cell.length_b   1.000
_cell.length_c   1.000
_cell.angle_alpha   90.00
_cell.angle_beta   90.00
_cell.angle_gamma   90.00
#
_symmetry.space_group_name_H-M   'P 1'
#
loop_
_entity.id
_entity.type
_entity.pdbx_description
1 polymer ?
#
loop_
_entity_poly.entity_id
_entity_poly.type
_entity_poly.pdbx_seq_one_letter_code
_entity_poly.pdbx_strand_id
1 'polypeptide(L)'
;SSLIAGHESTQIAGHKSMLIAGKGSSQTAGSRSTLIAGANSVQMAGDRSKLTAGADSTQTAGDRSKLLAGSNSYLTAGDRSKLTAGDDCVLMAGDRSKLTAGKNCVLTAGADSRLIGSLGSTLSGGENSTLVFRCWDGKRYTNVVVKTGIDGVEADVPYQIDEDSNVLIKAEDNSHSEA
;
A
#
# COMPACT_ATOMS: atom_id res chain seq x y z
N SER A 1 -12.41 23.89 -0.79
CA SER A 1 -11.59 24.96 -1.43
C SER A 1 -10.59 24.33 -2.38
N SER A 2 -9.86 25.11 -3.18
CA SER A 2 -8.73 24.62 -3.99
C SER A 2 -7.48 25.44 -3.69
N LEU A 3 -6.34 24.78 -3.49
CA LEU A 3 -5.03 25.40 -3.32
C LEU A 3 -4.06 24.78 -4.33
N ILE A 4 -3.27 25.62 -4.97
CA ILE A 4 -2.22 25.22 -5.89
C ILE A 4 -0.95 25.92 -5.45
N ALA A 5 0.11 25.16 -5.22
CA ALA A 5 1.42 25.70 -4.87
C ALA A 5 2.51 25.01 -5.69
N GLY A 6 3.69 25.64 -5.71
CA GLY A 6 4.87 25.13 -6.42
C GLY A 6 5.56 23.98 -5.69
N HIS A 7 6.84 23.80 -6.01
CA HIS A 7 7.74 22.89 -5.30
C HIS A 7 7.91 23.29 -3.83
N GLU A 8 8.24 22.29 -3.00
CA GLU A 8 8.65 22.49 -1.60
C GLU A 8 7.65 23.31 -0.79
N SER A 9 6.37 23.10 -1.07
CA SER A 9 5.28 23.86 -0.47
C SER A 9 4.65 23.13 0.70
N THR A 10 4.12 23.88 1.66
CA THR A 10 3.23 23.35 2.71
C THR A 10 1.83 23.90 2.50
N GLN A 11 0.84 23.02 2.41
CA GLN A 11 -0.56 23.40 2.22
C GLN A 11 -1.45 22.71 3.27
N ILE A 12 -2.34 23.47 3.91
CA ILE A 12 -3.31 22.97 4.88
C ILE A 12 -4.70 23.43 4.45
N ALA A 13 -5.65 22.50 4.37
CA ALA A 13 -7.03 22.81 4.03
C ALA A 13 -8.05 21.99 4.83
N GLY A 14 -9.28 22.49 4.90
CA GLY A 14 -10.37 21.81 5.60
C GLY A 14 -11.00 20.66 4.80
N HIS A 15 -12.19 20.24 5.23
CA HIS A 15 -13.02 19.24 4.55
C HIS A 15 -13.41 19.65 3.12
N LYS A 16 -13.50 18.66 2.21
CA LYS A 16 -13.82 18.86 0.78
C LYS A 16 -12.90 19.87 0.11
N SER A 17 -11.60 19.62 0.23
CA SER A 17 -10.56 20.46 -0.39
C SER A 17 -9.83 19.74 -1.50
N MET A 18 -9.29 20.53 -2.43
CA MET A 18 -8.34 20.09 -3.44
C MET A 18 -7.00 20.80 -3.20
N LEU A 19 -5.91 20.05 -3.07
CA LEU A 19 -4.57 20.60 -2.89
C LEU A 19 -3.69 20.02 -4.00
N ILE A 20 -3.00 20.89 -4.74
CA ILE A 20 -2.06 20.49 -5.79
C ILE A 20 -0.70 21.12 -5.50
N ALA A 21 0.37 20.32 -5.51
CA ALA A 21 1.72 20.77 -5.19
C ALA A 21 2.78 20.13 -6.10
N GLY A 22 3.95 20.77 -6.20
CA GLY A 22 5.13 20.21 -6.85
C GLY A 22 5.85 19.14 -6.01
N LYS A 23 7.04 18.71 -6.44
CA LYS A 23 7.88 17.78 -5.67
C LYS A 23 8.33 18.41 -4.33
N GLY A 24 8.61 17.57 -3.34
CA GLY A 24 9.11 18.03 -2.04
C GLY A 24 8.04 18.65 -1.15
N SER A 25 6.76 18.48 -1.49
CA SER A 25 5.68 19.21 -0.82
C SER A 25 5.05 18.42 0.31
N SER A 26 4.47 19.15 1.28
CA SER A 26 3.68 18.62 2.38
C SER A 26 2.23 19.13 2.29
N GLN A 27 1.26 18.24 2.31
CA GLN A 27 -0.15 18.58 2.18
C GLN A 27 -0.99 17.90 3.27
N THR A 28 -1.79 18.69 3.98
CA THR A 28 -2.75 18.18 4.97
C THR A 28 -4.16 18.66 4.64
N ALA A 29 -5.12 17.74 4.59
CA ALA A 29 -6.52 18.09 4.35
C ALA A 29 -7.51 17.34 5.26
N GLY A 30 -8.70 17.94 5.47
CA GLY A 30 -9.81 17.24 6.10
C GLY A 30 -10.40 16.11 5.24
N SER A 31 -11.46 15.46 5.73
CA SER A 31 -12.14 14.37 4.99
C SER A 31 -12.70 14.82 3.64
N ARG A 32 -12.92 13.84 2.74
CA ARG A 32 -13.44 14.02 1.38
C ARG A 32 -12.57 14.96 0.53
N SER A 33 -11.26 14.94 0.75
CA SER A 33 -10.33 15.81 0.03
C SER A 33 -9.58 15.07 -1.06
N THR A 34 -8.99 15.83 -1.99
CA THR A 34 -8.11 15.33 -3.04
C THR A 34 -6.76 16.03 -2.93
N LEU A 35 -5.69 15.27 -2.75
CA LEU A 35 -4.33 15.77 -2.65
C LEU A 35 -3.53 15.20 -3.82
N ILE A 36 -2.84 16.07 -4.57
CA ILE A 36 -1.96 15.70 -5.68
C ILE A 36 -0.61 16.36 -5.44
N ALA A 37 0.47 15.58 -5.44
CA ALA A 37 1.82 16.08 -5.26
C ALA A 37 2.81 15.36 -6.19
N GLY A 38 4.00 15.97 -6.38
CA GLY A 38 5.11 15.34 -7.09
C GLY A 38 5.80 14.24 -6.26
N ALA A 39 6.97 13.79 -6.73
CA ALA A 39 7.83 12.89 -5.95
C ALA A 39 8.33 13.54 -4.65
N ASN A 40 8.85 12.72 -3.72
CA ASN A 40 9.39 13.17 -2.44
C ASN A 40 8.38 13.99 -1.62
N SER A 41 7.10 13.58 -1.61
CA SER A 41 6.03 14.35 -0.97
C SER A 41 5.42 13.63 0.22
N VAL A 42 4.84 14.41 1.13
CA VAL A 42 4.08 13.91 2.28
C VAL A 42 2.64 14.39 2.19
N GLN A 43 1.68 13.47 2.26
CA GLN A 43 0.26 13.78 2.17
C GLN A 43 -0.51 13.14 3.31
N MET A 44 -1.34 13.92 3.99
CA MET A 44 -2.24 13.47 5.05
C MET A 44 -3.67 13.93 4.77
N ALA A 45 -4.64 13.01 4.82
CA ALA A 45 -6.04 13.38 4.70
C ALA A 45 -6.98 12.58 5.62
N GLY A 46 -8.14 13.16 5.94
CA GLY A 46 -9.21 12.43 6.63
C GLY A 46 -9.88 11.39 5.73
N ASP A 47 -10.94 10.75 6.25
CA ASP A 47 -11.72 9.72 5.54
C ASP A 47 -12.20 10.13 4.14
N ARG A 48 -12.46 9.13 3.30
CA ARG A 48 -13.04 9.25 1.97
C ARG A 48 -12.22 10.16 1.05
N SER A 49 -10.91 10.20 1.26
CA SER A 49 -10.01 11.09 0.52
C SER A 49 -9.31 10.34 -0.62
N LYS A 50 -8.73 11.11 -1.54
CA LYS A 50 -7.92 10.62 -2.65
C LYS A 50 -6.55 11.28 -2.59
N LEU A 51 -5.50 10.48 -2.53
CA LEU A 51 -4.13 10.96 -2.48
C LEU A 51 -3.39 10.39 -3.70
N THR A 52 -2.69 11.25 -4.43
CA THR A 52 -1.80 10.88 -5.53
C THR A 52 -0.46 11.56 -5.36
N ALA A 53 0.62 10.78 -5.40
CA ALA A 53 1.98 11.28 -5.29
C ALA A 53 2.92 10.54 -6.26
N GLY A 54 4.11 11.10 -6.49
CA GLY A 54 5.17 10.45 -7.25
C GLY A 54 5.89 9.37 -6.44
N ALA A 55 7.11 9.02 -6.88
CA ALA A 55 8.00 8.14 -6.12
C ALA A 55 8.46 8.79 -4.80
N ASP A 56 9.06 7.97 -3.93
CA ASP A 56 9.68 8.40 -2.66
C ASP A 56 8.71 9.17 -1.77
N SER A 57 7.43 8.79 -1.76
CA SER A 57 6.37 9.56 -1.12
C SER A 57 5.72 8.83 0.04
N THR A 58 5.22 9.60 1.00
CA THR A 58 4.47 9.09 2.16
C THR A 58 3.04 9.60 2.12
N GLN A 59 2.07 8.69 2.18
CA GLN A 59 0.65 9.01 2.15
C GLN A 59 -0.06 8.37 3.34
N THR A 60 -0.84 9.16 4.08
CA THR A 60 -1.72 8.67 5.15
C THR A 60 -3.14 9.16 4.92
N ALA A 61 -4.13 8.26 4.98
CA ALA A 61 -5.53 8.66 4.93
C ALA A 61 -6.43 7.88 5.90
N GLY A 62 -7.59 8.46 6.23
CA GLY A 62 -8.62 7.75 6.99
C GLY A 62 -9.36 6.68 6.17
N ASP A 63 -10.48 6.20 6.70
CA ASP A 63 -11.29 5.13 6.11
C ASP A 63 -11.80 5.45 4.72
N ARG A 64 -12.06 4.41 3.92
CA ARG A 64 -12.68 4.49 2.58
C ARG A 64 -11.89 5.38 1.62
N SER A 65 -10.58 5.45 1.79
CA SER A 65 -9.71 6.32 1.02
C SER A 65 -9.08 5.58 -0.16
N LYS A 66 -8.54 6.34 -1.11
CA LYS A 66 -7.81 5.83 -2.27
C LYS A 66 -6.44 6.49 -2.32
N LEU A 67 -5.39 5.69 -2.28
CA LEU A 67 -4.00 6.17 -2.30
C LEU A 67 -3.31 5.57 -3.54
N LEU A 68 -2.58 6.43 -4.25
CA LEU A 68 -1.74 6.06 -5.39
C LEU A 68 -0.37 6.74 -5.23
N ALA A 69 0.70 5.97 -5.28
CA ALA A 69 2.07 6.49 -5.30
C ALA A 69 2.96 5.75 -6.31
N GLY A 70 4.14 6.32 -6.57
CA GLY A 70 5.19 5.64 -7.35
C GLY A 70 5.93 4.58 -6.53
N SER A 71 7.12 4.19 -7.00
CA SER A 71 8.03 3.30 -6.27
C SER A 71 8.58 3.94 -4.98
N ASN A 72 9.22 3.15 -4.12
CA ASN A 72 9.85 3.60 -2.87
C ASN A 72 8.91 4.38 -1.95
N SER A 73 7.64 4.00 -1.91
CA SER A 73 6.59 4.80 -1.26
C SER A 73 5.92 4.05 -0.10
N TYR A 74 5.46 4.83 0.88
CA TYR A 74 4.79 4.35 2.08
C TYR A 74 3.34 4.83 2.08
N LEU A 75 2.39 3.90 2.08
CA LEU A 75 0.96 4.20 2.02
C LEU A 75 0.26 3.58 3.22
N THR A 76 -0.45 4.38 4.00
CA THR A 76 -1.27 3.92 5.13
C THR A 76 -2.70 4.42 4.98
N ALA A 77 -3.69 3.53 5.14
CA ALA A 77 -5.09 3.97 5.21
C ALA A 77 -5.93 3.18 6.22
N GLY A 78 -7.09 3.74 6.59
CA GLY A 78 -8.09 3.03 7.40
C GLY A 78 -8.85 1.95 6.62
N ASP A 79 -9.96 1.50 7.19
CA ASP A 79 -10.79 0.41 6.66
C ASP A 79 -11.37 0.72 5.28
N ARG A 80 -11.67 -0.33 4.51
CA ARG A 80 -12.36 -0.25 3.21
C ARG A 80 -11.61 0.62 2.20
N SER A 81 -10.30 0.67 2.32
CA SER A 81 -9.44 1.53 1.50
C SER A 81 -8.87 0.80 0.30
N LYS A 82 -8.38 1.57 -0.66
CA LYS A 82 -7.68 1.06 -1.84
C LYS A 82 -6.32 1.72 -1.96
N LEU A 83 -5.26 0.93 -1.90
CA LEU A 83 -3.88 1.41 -2.01
C LEU A 83 -3.25 0.79 -3.26
N THR A 84 -2.56 1.61 -4.04
CA THR A 84 -1.80 1.16 -5.20
C THR A 84 -0.45 1.85 -5.22
N ALA A 85 0.63 1.09 -5.37
CA ALA A 85 1.98 1.65 -5.47
C ALA A 85 2.85 0.90 -6.49
N GLY A 86 4.03 1.45 -6.75
CA GLY A 86 5.05 0.85 -7.61
C GLY A 86 5.81 -0.28 -6.90
N ASP A 87 7.09 -0.42 -7.28
CA ASP A 87 8.04 -1.36 -6.68
C ASP A 87 8.63 -0.79 -5.37
N ASP A 88 9.15 -1.67 -4.52
CA ASP A 88 9.87 -1.32 -3.28
C ASP A 88 9.01 -0.46 -2.31
N CYS A 89 7.73 -0.81 -2.19
CA CYS A 89 6.75 -0.05 -1.41
C CYS A 89 6.29 -0.77 -0.15
N VAL A 90 5.80 0.00 0.82
CA VAL A 90 5.11 -0.51 2.01
C VAL A 90 3.67 0.00 2.01
N LEU A 91 2.70 -0.91 2.04
CA LEU A 91 1.27 -0.60 2.05
C LEU A 91 0.63 -1.21 3.30
N MET A 92 -0.05 -0.39 4.09
CA MET A 92 -0.80 -0.82 5.27
C MET A 92 -2.25 -0.33 5.17
N ALA A 93 -3.22 -1.22 5.42
CA ALA A 93 -4.61 -0.79 5.55
C ALA A 93 -5.41 -1.57 6.59
N GLY A 94 -6.52 -0.99 7.04
CA GLY A 94 -7.51 -1.68 7.89
C GLY A 94 -8.32 -2.75 7.12
N ASP A 95 -9.40 -3.20 7.75
CA ASP A 95 -10.23 -4.31 7.25
C ASP A 95 -10.89 -3.98 5.91
N ARG A 96 -11.22 -5.04 5.14
CA ARG A 96 -11.96 -4.96 3.87
C ARG A 96 -11.27 -4.10 2.83
N SER A 97 -9.94 -4.08 2.87
CA SER A 97 -9.12 -3.22 2.02
C SER A 97 -8.59 -3.97 0.80
N LYS A 98 -8.16 -3.20 -0.20
CA LYS A 98 -7.54 -3.71 -1.42
C LYS A 98 -6.18 -3.07 -1.61
N LEU A 99 -5.12 -3.87 -1.53
CA LEU A 99 -3.75 -3.41 -1.71
C LEU A 99 -3.20 -4.02 -3.00
N THR A 100 -2.50 -3.22 -3.79
CA THR A 100 -1.80 -3.69 -4.99
C THR A 100 -0.46 -2.99 -5.10
N ALA A 101 0.62 -3.74 -5.20
CA ALA A 101 1.95 -3.17 -5.42
C ALA A 101 2.76 -4.02 -6.40
N GLY A 102 3.91 -3.47 -6.78
CA GLY A 102 4.87 -4.11 -7.67
C GLY A 102 5.71 -5.18 -6.98
N LYS A 103 7.00 -5.20 -7.31
CA LYS A 103 8.01 -6.12 -6.75
C LYS A 103 8.54 -5.63 -5.41
N ASN A 104 9.08 -6.54 -4.61
CA ASN A 104 9.78 -6.24 -3.35
C ASN A 104 8.95 -5.39 -2.37
N CYS A 105 7.63 -5.56 -2.39
CA CYS A 105 6.74 -4.75 -1.56
C CYS A 105 6.34 -5.50 -0.29
N VAL A 106 6.05 -4.75 0.76
CA VAL A 106 5.40 -5.27 1.97
C VAL A 106 3.96 -4.78 1.99
N LEU A 107 3.00 -5.71 1.99
CA LEU A 107 1.57 -5.41 2.04
C LEU A 107 0.99 -6.03 3.30
N THR A 108 0.39 -5.20 4.15
CA THR A 108 -0.30 -5.63 5.37
C THR A 108 -1.73 -5.10 5.34
N ALA A 109 -2.71 -5.97 5.56
CA ALA A 109 -4.08 -5.52 5.74
C ALA A 109 -4.85 -6.33 6.79
N GLY A 110 -5.86 -5.71 7.39
CA GLY A 110 -6.80 -6.38 8.30
C GLY A 110 -7.68 -7.43 7.62
N ALA A 111 -8.68 -7.92 8.34
CA ALA A 111 -9.56 -9.01 7.91
C ALA A 111 -10.36 -8.67 6.62
N ASP A 112 -10.87 -9.71 5.95
CA ASP A 112 -11.67 -9.60 4.72
C ASP A 112 -10.98 -8.83 3.57
N SER A 113 -9.65 -8.79 3.55
CA SER A 113 -8.89 -7.96 2.62
C SER A 113 -8.40 -8.73 1.38
N ARG A 114 -7.98 -7.99 0.36
CA ARG A 114 -7.33 -8.56 -0.82
C ARG A 114 -6.00 -7.86 -1.08
N LEU A 115 -4.92 -8.63 -1.03
CA LEU A 115 -3.56 -8.14 -1.26
C LEU A 115 -3.02 -8.73 -2.55
N ILE A 116 -2.39 -7.90 -3.38
CA ILE A 116 -1.76 -8.34 -4.62
C ILE A 116 -0.34 -7.77 -4.68
N GLY A 117 0.66 -8.64 -4.56
CA GLY A 117 2.06 -8.30 -4.77
C GLY A 117 2.68 -9.12 -5.90
N SER A 118 3.92 -8.80 -6.24
CA SER A 118 4.69 -9.51 -7.27
C SER A 118 5.92 -10.18 -6.65
N LEU A 119 6.88 -10.61 -7.48
CA LEU A 119 8.16 -11.19 -7.05
C LEU A 119 8.81 -10.41 -5.89
N GLY A 120 9.36 -11.14 -4.92
CA GLY A 120 10.00 -10.57 -3.72
C GLY A 120 9.06 -9.88 -2.72
N SER A 121 7.74 -9.91 -2.95
CA SER A 121 6.79 -9.23 -2.04
C SER A 121 6.36 -10.10 -0.88
N THR A 122 6.24 -9.48 0.29
CA THR A 122 5.68 -10.06 1.51
C THR A 122 4.25 -9.61 1.71
N LEU A 123 3.31 -10.54 1.84
CA LEU A 123 1.90 -10.26 2.07
C LEU A 123 1.46 -10.83 3.42
N SER A 124 0.87 -10.00 4.28
CA SER A 124 0.21 -10.41 5.52
C SER A 124 -1.23 -9.89 5.54
N GLY A 125 -2.19 -10.80 5.71
CA GLY A 125 -3.61 -10.48 5.75
C GLY A 125 -4.26 -11.05 7.01
N GLY A 126 -5.16 -10.29 7.62
CA GLY A 126 -6.01 -10.79 8.70
C GLY A 126 -6.98 -11.88 8.21
N GLU A 127 -7.84 -12.36 9.10
CA GLU A 127 -8.81 -13.44 8.84
C GLU A 127 -9.59 -13.27 7.52
N ASN A 128 -9.83 -14.38 6.80
CA ASN A 128 -10.60 -14.39 5.54
C ASN A 128 -10.09 -13.43 4.45
N SER A 129 -8.79 -13.17 4.42
CA SER A 129 -8.16 -12.34 3.39
C SER A 129 -7.65 -13.20 2.23
N THR A 130 -7.64 -12.64 1.02
CA THR A 130 -7.05 -13.29 -0.16
C THR A 130 -5.69 -12.67 -0.46
N LEU A 131 -4.65 -13.50 -0.45
CA LEU A 131 -3.32 -13.11 -0.88
C LEU A 131 -3.12 -13.59 -2.32
N VAL A 132 -2.65 -12.70 -3.19
CA VAL A 132 -2.32 -13.01 -4.58
C VAL A 132 -0.90 -12.60 -4.87
N PHE A 133 -0.09 -13.59 -5.22
CA PHE A 133 1.27 -13.37 -5.68
C PHE A 133 1.29 -13.54 -7.19
N ARG A 134 1.71 -12.49 -7.89
CA ARG A 134 1.93 -12.54 -9.34
C ARG A 134 3.35 -12.97 -9.61
N CYS A 135 3.50 -14.18 -10.15
CA CYS A 135 4.78 -14.79 -10.44
C CYS A 135 5.03 -14.77 -11.95
N TRP A 136 6.27 -14.57 -12.36
CA TRP A 136 6.68 -14.65 -13.77
C TRP A 136 7.39 -15.98 -14.00
N ASP A 137 6.84 -16.83 -14.88
CA ASP A 137 7.41 -18.17 -15.16
C ASP A 137 8.46 -18.18 -16.30
N GLY A 138 8.95 -17.00 -16.70
CA GLY A 138 9.82 -16.83 -17.86
C GLY A 138 9.08 -16.61 -19.19
N LYS A 139 7.77 -16.91 -19.26
CA LYS A 139 6.95 -16.79 -20.47
C LYS A 139 5.67 -15.99 -20.26
N ARG A 140 5.05 -16.13 -19.08
CA ARG A 140 3.78 -15.49 -18.72
C ARG A 140 3.71 -15.24 -17.22
N TYR A 141 2.81 -14.33 -16.85
CA TYR A 141 2.43 -14.16 -15.46
C TYR A 141 1.44 -15.26 -15.04
N THR A 142 1.74 -15.91 -13.93
CA THR A 142 0.84 -16.82 -13.22
C THR A 142 0.50 -16.23 -11.85
N ASN A 143 -0.56 -16.73 -11.23
CA ASN A 143 -1.00 -16.27 -9.91
C ASN A 143 -1.01 -17.44 -8.94
N VAL A 144 -0.33 -17.28 -7.81
CA VAL A 144 -0.58 -18.09 -6.62
C VAL A 144 -1.60 -17.36 -5.77
N VAL A 145 -2.71 -18.02 -5.47
CA VAL A 145 -3.85 -17.43 -4.73
C VAL A 145 -4.11 -18.27 -3.50
N VAL A 146 -4.05 -17.65 -2.34
CA VAL A 146 -4.32 -18.30 -1.06
C VAL A 146 -5.27 -17.47 -0.21
N LYS A 147 -5.91 -18.11 0.77
CA LYS A 147 -6.82 -17.46 1.71
C LYS A 147 -6.33 -17.67 3.13
N THR A 148 -6.22 -16.58 3.89
CA THR A 148 -5.83 -16.62 5.30
C THR A 148 -6.98 -17.09 6.18
N GLY A 149 -6.66 -17.75 7.29
CA GLY A 149 -7.62 -18.30 8.25
C GLY A 149 -8.24 -19.65 7.85
N ILE A 150 -7.94 -20.14 6.64
CA ILE A 150 -8.38 -21.45 6.14
C ILE A 150 -7.21 -22.22 5.51
N ASP A 151 -7.37 -23.54 5.35
CA ASP A 151 -6.46 -24.41 4.59
C ASP A 151 -4.97 -24.31 4.98
N GLY A 152 -4.69 -24.03 6.26
CA GLY A 152 -3.32 -23.99 6.80
C GLY A 152 -2.54 -22.69 6.57
N VAL A 153 -3.16 -21.66 5.98
CA VAL A 153 -2.58 -20.32 5.89
C VAL A 153 -3.09 -19.48 7.06
N GLU A 154 -2.20 -19.19 8.01
CA GLU A 154 -2.51 -18.46 9.23
C GLU A 154 -2.81 -16.99 8.93
N ALA A 155 -3.79 -16.41 9.63
CA ALA A 155 -4.04 -14.98 9.61
C ALA A 155 -2.89 -14.22 10.27
N ASP A 156 -2.66 -12.99 9.82
CA ASP A 156 -1.65 -12.06 10.34
C ASP A 156 -0.19 -12.55 10.25
N VAL A 157 0.04 -13.67 9.56
CA VAL A 157 1.37 -14.19 9.28
C VAL A 157 1.86 -13.68 7.91
N PRO A 158 3.10 -13.17 7.83
CA PRO A 158 3.69 -12.76 6.56
C PRO A 158 4.05 -13.96 5.69
N TYR A 159 3.65 -13.92 4.42
CA TYR A 159 3.95 -14.94 3.42
C TYR A 159 4.67 -14.35 2.20
N GLN A 160 5.49 -15.18 1.57
CA GLN A 160 6.19 -14.92 0.31
C GLN A 160 6.03 -16.11 -0.64
N ILE A 161 6.45 -15.93 -1.89
CA ILE A 161 6.64 -17.03 -2.83
C ILE A 161 8.12 -17.33 -2.95
N ASP A 162 8.47 -18.60 -2.76
CA ASP A 162 9.78 -19.11 -3.11
C ASP A 162 10.01 -18.95 -4.62
N GLU A 163 11.08 -18.24 -5.00
CA GLU A 163 11.32 -17.83 -6.39
C GLU A 163 11.63 -19.02 -7.32
N ASP A 164 12.20 -20.09 -6.77
CA ASP A 164 12.61 -21.27 -7.52
C ASP A 164 11.43 -22.23 -7.78
N SER A 165 10.58 -22.43 -6.77
CA SER A 165 9.49 -23.42 -6.81
C SER A 165 8.10 -22.84 -7.05
N ASN A 166 7.93 -21.52 -6.97
CA ASN A 166 6.63 -20.84 -6.96
C ASN A 166 5.68 -21.36 -5.85
N VAL A 167 6.23 -21.83 -4.74
CA VAL A 167 5.48 -22.33 -3.58
C VAL A 167 5.35 -21.23 -2.53
N LEU A 168 4.20 -21.19 -1.86
CA LEU A 168 3.97 -20.29 -0.73
C LEU A 168 4.81 -20.71 0.48
N ILE A 169 5.56 -19.77 1.04
CA ILE A 169 6.36 -19.96 2.25
C ILE A 169 6.03 -18.87 3.27
N LYS A 170 6.14 -19.16 4.58
CA LYS A 170 6.16 -18.12 5.61
C LYS A 170 7.42 -17.28 5.38
N ALA A 171 7.29 -15.95 5.43
CA ALA A 171 8.48 -15.10 5.39
C ALA A 171 9.30 -15.40 6.66
N GLU A 172 10.57 -15.73 6.51
CA GLU A 172 11.43 -16.08 7.66
C GLU A 172 11.49 -14.90 8.63
N ASP A 173 11.30 -15.20 9.92
CA ASP A 173 11.66 -14.29 11.00
C ASP A 173 13.19 -14.21 10.96
N ASN A 174 13.73 -13.15 10.36
CA ASN A 174 15.18 -12.96 10.27
C ASN A 174 15.78 -12.59 11.65
N SER A 175 15.22 -13.12 12.73
CA SER A 175 15.74 -13.08 14.09
C SER A 175 16.75 -14.22 14.31
N HIS A 176 17.72 -14.36 13.41
CA HIS A 176 18.94 -15.07 13.73
C HIS A 176 19.95 -14.09 14.31
N SER A 177 19.90 -13.98 15.64
CA SER A 177 21.04 -13.85 16.55
C SER A 177 22.33 -13.29 15.94
N GLU A 178 22.59 -12.00 16.12
CA GLU A 178 23.95 -11.56 16.39
C GLU A 178 24.33 -12.14 17.76
N ALA A 179 25.19 -13.15 17.74
CA ALA A 179 25.88 -13.70 18.91
C ALA A 179 27.34 -13.22 18.92
#